data_AF-A0A349HH91-F1
#
_entry.id   AF-A0A349HH91-F1
#
_cell.length_a   1.000
_cell.length_b   1.000
_cell.length_c   1.000
_cell.angle_alpha   90.00
_cell.angle_beta   90.00
_cell.angle_gamma   90.00
#
_symmetry.space_group_name_H-M   'P 1'
#
loop_
_entity.id
_entity.type
_entity.pdbx_description
1 polymer ?
#
loop_
_entity_poly.entity_id
_entity_poly.type
_entity_poly.pdbx_seq_one_letter_code
_entity_poly.pdbx_strand_id
1 'polypeptide(L)'
;MSDLKKMYKTLQQDPFPADMTVTLGEQKLTFKKRTWEIDGETKGLRYGENPDQPAALYELVSGGLEYDGIKFRGEGQGLVSALTEEHMIQAGKHPGKTNLTDVDNALNILQYLTAKPAAVILKHNNPCGAAWSEEGVGVALRNAFQADRIAAFGGAIVVNRPFTMEAAEVVDSAYFEVVA
;
A
#
# COMPACT_ATOMS: atom_id res chain seq x y z
N MET A 1 10.05 21.03 19.59
CA MET A 1 10.49 19.88 18.76
C MET A 1 10.40 18.52 19.47
N SER A 2 10.57 18.44 20.80
CA SER A 2 10.43 17.18 21.56
C SER A 2 9.02 16.59 21.53
N ASP A 3 7.99 17.43 21.39
CA ASP A 3 6.58 17.01 21.41
C ASP A 3 6.13 16.34 20.09
N LEU A 4 6.55 16.87 18.94
CA LEU A 4 6.17 16.32 17.63
C LEU A 4 6.67 14.88 17.43
N LYS A 5 7.87 14.54 17.95
CA LYS A 5 8.40 13.17 17.86
C LYS A 5 7.61 12.16 18.71
N LYS A 6 6.92 12.61 19.76
CA LYS A 6 6.06 11.72 20.57
C LYS A 6 4.79 11.33 19.81
N MET A 7 4.24 12.23 18.99
CA MET A 7 3.03 11.96 18.20
C MET A 7 3.20 10.78 17.23
N TYR A 8 4.40 10.59 16.67
CA TYR A 8 4.70 9.44 15.80
C TYR A 8 4.74 8.08 16.52
N LYS A 9 4.74 8.07 17.87
CA LYS A 9 4.81 6.84 18.69
C LYS A 9 3.49 6.45 19.32
N THR A 10 2.54 7.37 19.43
CA THR A 10 1.23 7.08 20.01
C THR A 10 0.31 6.54 18.92
N LEU A 11 -0.02 5.24 18.96
CA LEU A 11 -1.14 4.70 18.20
C LEU A 11 -2.41 5.39 18.71
N GLN A 12 -3.00 6.27 17.90
CA GLN A 12 -4.33 6.77 18.20
C GLN A 12 -5.32 5.62 18.00
N GLN A 13 -6.20 5.38 18.98
CA GLN A 13 -7.38 4.57 18.72
C GLN A 13 -8.20 5.28 17.64
N ASP A 14 -8.42 4.60 16.51
CA ASP A 14 -9.17 5.18 15.41
C ASP A 14 -10.67 5.21 15.78
N PRO A 15 -11.38 6.34 15.63
CA PRO A 15 -12.76 6.50 16.07
C PRO A 15 -13.77 5.90 15.07
N PHE A 16 -13.30 5.21 14.03
CA PHE A 16 -14.14 4.81 12.91
C PHE A 16 -14.88 3.49 13.21
N PRO A 17 -16.11 3.33 12.70
CA PRO A 17 -16.93 2.14 12.98
C PRO A 17 -16.32 0.86 12.38
N ALA A 18 -16.64 -0.29 12.95
CA ALA A 18 -16.17 -1.58 12.42
C ALA A 18 -16.72 -1.87 11.01
N ASP A 19 -17.94 -1.41 10.73
CA ASP A 19 -18.61 -1.58 9.45
C ASP A 19 -18.97 -0.22 8.86
N MET A 20 -18.89 -0.10 7.54
CA MET A 20 -19.33 1.06 6.78
C MET A 20 -20.20 0.60 5.63
N THR A 21 -21.32 1.28 5.39
CA THR A 21 -22.18 1.04 4.22
C THR A 21 -22.26 2.31 3.39
N VAL A 22 -22.04 2.16 2.09
CA VAL A 22 -22.22 3.23 1.09
C VAL A 22 -23.32 2.80 0.14
N THR A 23 -24.33 3.67 -0.05
CA THR A 23 -25.44 3.43 -0.97
C THR A 23 -25.40 4.47 -2.08
N LEU A 24 -25.42 4.03 -3.33
CA LEU A 24 -25.47 4.87 -4.54
C LEU A 24 -26.65 4.40 -5.40
N GLY A 25 -27.77 5.15 -5.34
CA GLY A 25 -29.04 4.69 -5.92
C GLY A 25 -29.52 3.42 -5.23
N GLU A 26 -29.76 2.35 -6.00
CA GLU A 26 -30.15 1.03 -5.49
C GLU A 26 -28.95 0.14 -5.12
N GLN A 27 -27.73 0.58 -5.43
CA GLN A 27 -26.51 -0.20 -5.24
C GLN A 27 -25.97 0.02 -3.83
N LYS A 28 -25.72 -1.07 -3.11
CA LYS A 28 -25.27 -1.07 -1.72
C LYS A 28 -23.90 -1.75 -1.63
N LEU A 29 -22.92 -1.04 -1.07
CA LEU A 29 -21.59 -1.53 -0.77
C LEU A 29 -21.41 -1.61 0.74
N THR A 30 -20.95 -2.75 1.25
CA THR A 30 -20.65 -2.95 2.66
C THR A 30 -19.17 -3.22 2.84
N PHE A 31 -18.56 -2.46 3.73
CA PHE A 31 -17.14 -2.50 4.01
C PHE A 31 -16.90 -2.87 5.47
N LYS A 32 -15.81 -3.60 5.72
CA LYS A 32 -15.29 -3.86 7.06
C LYS A 32 -13.98 -3.15 7.28
N LYS A 33 -13.82 -2.58 8.46
CA LYS A 33 -12.57 -1.98 8.90
C LYS A 33 -11.50 -3.06 9.00
N ARG A 34 -10.35 -2.83 8.38
CA ARG A 34 -9.17 -3.68 8.48
C ARG A 34 -8.45 -3.39 9.79
N THR A 35 -8.21 -4.46 10.54
CA THR A 35 -7.31 -4.51 11.69
C THR A 35 -6.41 -5.73 11.53
N TRP A 36 -5.27 -5.71 12.21
CA TRP A 36 -4.29 -6.78 12.17
C TRP A 36 -3.84 -7.15 13.59
N GLU A 37 -3.61 -8.43 13.84
CA GLU A 37 -3.04 -8.94 15.08
C GLU A 37 -1.50 -8.89 15.01
N ILE A 38 -0.90 -7.88 15.65
CA ILE A 38 0.55 -7.64 15.59
C ILE A 38 1.08 -7.47 17.01
N ASP A 39 2.05 -8.31 17.38
CA ASP A 39 2.65 -8.39 18.72
C ASP A 39 1.61 -8.66 19.83
N GLY A 40 0.55 -9.40 19.52
CA GLY A 40 -0.53 -9.73 20.46
C GLY A 40 -1.53 -8.60 20.71
N GLU A 41 -1.52 -7.56 19.88
CA GLU A 41 -2.47 -6.45 19.91
C GLU A 41 -3.19 -6.30 18.57
N THR A 42 -4.51 -6.10 18.61
CA THR A 42 -5.30 -5.69 17.45
C THR A 42 -4.98 -4.23 17.09
N LYS A 43 -4.39 -3.99 15.92
CA LYS A 43 -3.97 -2.67 15.44
C LYS A 43 -4.68 -2.28 14.14
N GLY A 44 -5.15 -1.03 14.07
CA GLY A 44 -5.57 -0.34 12.84
C GLY A 44 -4.41 0.47 12.25
N LEU A 45 -4.64 1.48 11.41
CA LEU A 45 -3.56 2.34 10.91
C LEU A 45 -2.91 3.16 12.03
N ARG A 46 -1.60 3.46 11.92
CA ARG A 46 -0.88 4.25 12.93
C ARG A 46 -1.38 5.70 13.03
N TYR A 47 -1.62 6.32 11.88
CA TYR A 47 -2.17 7.66 11.68
C TYR A 47 -2.54 7.86 10.20
N GLY A 48 -3.19 8.98 9.89
CA GLY A 48 -3.59 9.41 8.56
C GLY A 48 -2.46 10.00 7.71
N GLU A 49 -2.70 11.13 7.07
CA GLU A 49 -1.64 11.82 6.32
C GLU A 49 -0.64 12.48 7.26
N ASN A 50 -1.15 13.02 8.37
CA ASN A 50 -0.36 13.63 9.44
C ASN A 50 -0.53 12.86 10.76
N PRO A 51 0.45 12.89 11.67
CA PRO A 51 0.43 12.10 12.91
C PRO A 51 -0.72 12.41 13.88
N ASP A 52 -1.32 13.59 13.79
CA ASP A 52 -2.47 14.03 14.58
C ASP A 52 -3.81 13.58 14.01
N GLN A 53 -3.82 13.03 12.79
CA GLN A 53 -5.05 12.63 12.11
C GLN A 53 -5.30 11.13 12.30
N PRO A 54 -6.46 10.71 12.80
CA PRO A 54 -6.82 9.30 12.81
C PRO A 54 -7.12 8.80 11.39
N ALA A 55 -6.91 7.51 11.14
CA ALA A 55 -7.29 6.87 9.88
C ALA A 55 -7.71 5.41 10.07
N ALA A 56 -8.52 4.91 9.14
CA ALA A 56 -8.91 3.51 9.04
C ALA A 56 -8.85 3.06 7.58
N LEU A 57 -8.44 1.81 7.37
CA LEU A 57 -8.54 1.12 6.09
C LEU A 57 -9.81 0.27 6.10
N TYR A 58 -10.53 0.26 4.98
CA TYR A 58 -11.75 -0.52 4.82
C TYR A 58 -11.64 -1.45 3.61
N GLU A 59 -12.13 -2.68 3.77
CA GLU A 59 -12.22 -3.69 2.72
C GLU A 59 -13.67 -3.88 2.31
N LEU A 60 -13.93 -3.93 1.00
CA LEU A 60 -15.26 -4.23 0.47
C LEU A 60 -15.56 -5.72 0.67
N VAL A 61 -16.54 -6.02 1.50
CA VAL A 61 -16.91 -7.40 1.88
C VAL A 61 -18.24 -7.86 1.31
N SER A 62 -19.02 -6.96 0.71
CA SER A 62 -20.28 -7.31 0.06
C SER A 62 -20.75 -6.18 -0.85
N GLY A 63 -21.37 -6.56 -1.96
CA GLY A 63 -21.91 -5.64 -2.95
C GLY A 63 -20.92 -5.28 -4.06
N GLY A 64 -21.26 -4.26 -4.83
CA GLY A 64 -20.46 -3.80 -5.95
C GLY A 64 -21.05 -2.55 -6.55
N LEU A 65 -20.26 -1.90 -7.40
CA LEU A 65 -20.70 -0.75 -8.17
C LEU A 65 -20.66 -1.12 -9.66
N GLU A 66 -21.75 -0.89 -10.36
CA GLU A 66 -21.87 -0.98 -11.80
C GLU A 66 -22.44 0.34 -12.34
N TYR A 67 -21.80 0.90 -13.36
CA TYR A 67 -22.28 2.10 -14.01
C TYR A 67 -22.08 1.95 -15.51
N ASP A 68 -23.16 2.11 -16.28
CA ASP A 68 -23.15 1.99 -17.75
C ASP A 68 -22.49 0.69 -18.26
N GLY A 69 -22.82 -0.44 -17.62
CA GLY A 69 -22.25 -1.76 -17.92
C GLY A 69 -20.80 -1.97 -17.47
N ILE A 70 -20.17 -0.97 -16.85
CA ILE A 70 -18.83 -1.08 -16.27
C ILE A 70 -18.94 -1.51 -14.82
N LYS A 71 -18.52 -2.74 -14.52
CA LYS A 71 -18.45 -3.27 -13.16
C LYS A 71 -17.10 -2.91 -12.51
N PHE A 72 -17.17 -2.21 -11.40
CA PHE A 72 -16.02 -1.89 -10.55
C PHE A 72 -15.60 -3.13 -9.72
N ARG A 73 -14.43 -3.05 -9.09
CA ARG A 73 -13.94 -4.12 -8.19
C ARG A 73 -14.99 -4.45 -7.13
N GLY A 74 -15.33 -5.73 -7.03
CA GLY A 74 -16.25 -6.27 -6.04
C GLY A 74 -15.55 -6.97 -4.89
N GLU A 75 -16.35 -7.68 -4.10
CA GLU A 75 -15.89 -8.58 -3.03
C GLU A 75 -14.79 -9.54 -3.53
N GLY A 76 -13.77 -9.77 -2.70
CA GLY A 76 -12.65 -10.66 -3.01
C GLY A 76 -11.64 -10.14 -4.05
N GLN A 77 -11.82 -8.90 -4.53
CA GLN A 77 -10.91 -8.26 -5.50
C GLN A 77 -10.11 -7.09 -4.90
N GLY A 78 -9.94 -7.10 -3.57
CA GLY A 78 -9.18 -6.10 -2.84
C GLY A 78 -7.71 -6.04 -3.27
N LEU A 79 -7.14 -4.84 -3.23
CA LEU A 79 -5.71 -4.61 -3.41
C LEU A 79 -5.07 -4.53 -2.01
N VAL A 80 -4.58 -3.35 -1.59
CA VAL A 80 -4.04 -3.21 -0.22
C VAL A 80 -5.11 -3.43 0.85
N SER A 81 -6.38 -3.23 0.54
CA SER A 81 -7.48 -3.55 1.46
C SER A 81 -7.58 -5.03 1.84
N ALA A 82 -7.06 -5.95 1.02
CA ALA A 82 -7.02 -7.38 1.29
C ALA A 82 -5.75 -7.82 2.08
N LEU A 83 -4.91 -6.89 2.50
CA LEU A 83 -3.66 -7.18 3.20
C LEU A 83 -3.92 -7.88 4.54
N THR A 84 -3.29 -9.03 4.75
CA THR A 84 -3.29 -9.80 6.00
C THR A 84 -1.89 -9.75 6.65
N GLU A 85 -1.80 -10.25 7.87
CA GLU A 85 -0.58 -10.36 8.66
C GLU A 85 0.48 -11.22 7.97
N GLU A 86 0.08 -12.25 7.22
CA GLU A 86 0.98 -13.11 6.44
C GLU A 86 1.77 -12.31 5.39
N HIS A 87 1.18 -11.25 4.85
CA HIS A 87 1.84 -10.38 3.88
C HIS A 87 2.81 -9.37 4.54
N MET A 88 2.78 -9.21 5.87
CA MET A 88 3.67 -8.31 6.61
C MET A 88 4.92 -9.05 7.10
N ILE A 89 5.68 -9.61 6.15
CA ILE A 89 6.82 -10.53 6.39
C ILE A 89 7.86 -9.95 7.36
N GLN A 90 8.10 -8.64 7.29
CA GLN A 90 8.94 -7.92 8.24
C GLN A 90 8.33 -6.55 8.54
N ALA A 91 7.67 -6.45 9.69
CA ALA A 91 7.17 -5.17 10.17
C ALA A 91 8.31 -4.39 10.83
N GLY A 92 8.68 -3.26 10.23
CA GLY A 92 9.40 -2.20 10.93
C GLY A 92 8.46 -1.49 11.90
N LYS A 93 8.23 -0.19 11.68
CA LYS A 93 7.16 0.52 12.38
C LYS A 93 5.82 0.17 11.71
N HIS A 94 4.77 -0.01 12.51
CA HIS A 94 3.40 -0.23 12.00
C HIS A 94 3.01 0.81 10.94
N PRO A 95 2.40 0.43 9.79
CA PRO A 95 2.19 1.33 8.66
C PRO A 95 1.25 2.49 8.99
N GLY A 96 1.59 3.67 8.46
CA GLY A 96 0.67 4.80 8.36
C GLY A 96 -0.18 4.73 7.08
N LYS A 97 -1.19 5.61 6.96
CA LYS A 97 -2.03 5.70 5.74
C LYS A 97 -1.18 5.81 4.48
N THR A 98 -0.20 6.71 4.46
CA THR A 98 0.60 7.00 3.25
C THR A 98 1.44 5.81 2.79
N ASN A 99 1.94 4.99 3.71
CA ASN A 99 2.66 3.77 3.35
C ASN A 99 1.75 2.82 2.56
N LEU A 100 0.50 2.65 2.98
CA LEU A 100 -0.45 1.78 2.32
C LEU A 100 -1.00 2.37 1.02
N THR A 101 -1.24 3.68 0.95
CA THR A 101 -1.71 4.31 -0.30
C THR A 101 -0.63 4.35 -1.37
N ASP A 102 0.66 4.47 -0.99
CA ASP A 102 1.77 4.29 -1.93
C ASP A 102 1.75 2.87 -2.53
N VAL A 103 1.59 1.83 -1.72
CA VAL A 103 1.48 0.45 -2.24
C VAL A 103 0.24 0.28 -3.10
N ASP A 104 -0.91 0.82 -2.69
CA ASP A 104 -2.17 0.67 -3.43
C ASP A 104 -2.12 1.33 -4.81
N ASN A 105 -1.50 2.51 -4.90
CA ASN A 105 -1.29 3.19 -6.18
C ASN A 105 -0.33 2.41 -7.07
N ALA A 106 0.71 1.80 -6.51
CA ALA A 106 1.61 0.95 -7.26
C ALA A 106 0.90 -0.30 -7.81
N LEU A 107 0.07 -0.97 -7.00
CA LEU A 107 -0.74 -2.11 -7.44
C LEU A 107 -1.72 -1.72 -8.55
N ASN A 108 -2.28 -0.50 -8.48
CA ASN A 108 -3.14 0.03 -9.54
C ASN A 108 -2.41 0.25 -10.87
N ILE A 109 -1.09 0.42 -10.86
CA ILE A 109 -0.26 0.46 -12.07
C ILE A 109 0.10 -0.98 -12.50
N LEU A 110 0.61 -1.77 -11.56
CA LEU A 110 1.13 -3.12 -11.81
C LEU A 110 0.08 -4.11 -12.33
N GLN A 111 -1.20 -3.93 -11.99
CA GLN A 111 -2.29 -4.74 -12.51
C GLN A 111 -2.36 -4.77 -14.05
N TYR A 112 -1.83 -3.73 -14.71
CA TYR A 112 -1.79 -3.62 -16.18
C TYR A 112 -0.42 -4.02 -16.77
N LEU A 113 0.60 -4.24 -15.94
CA LEU A 113 1.97 -4.58 -16.34
C LEU A 113 2.33 -6.04 -16.03
N THR A 114 1.43 -6.98 -16.32
CA THR A 114 1.54 -8.36 -15.83
C THR A 114 2.31 -9.31 -16.75
N ALA A 115 2.46 -8.98 -18.04
CA ALA A 115 3.08 -9.87 -19.02
C ALA A 115 4.60 -10.10 -18.79
N LYS A 116 5.28 -9.26 -18.01
CA LYS A 116 6.72 -9.35 -17.69
C LYS A 116 6.99 -8.88 -16.25
N PRO A 117 8.17 -9.18 -15.67
CA PRO A 117 8.62 -8.56 -14.42
C PRO A 117 8.59 -7.02 -14.48
N ALA A 118 7.94 -6.42 -13.48
CA ALA A 118 7.74 -4.99 -13.35
C ALA A 118 8.08 -4.51 -11.93
N ALA A 119 8.55 -3.27 -11.84
CA ALA A 119 8.79 -2.56 -10.59
C ALA A 119 8.27 -1.13 -10.71
N VAL A 120 7.65 -0.63 -9.65
CA VAL A 120 7.19 0.76 -9.52
C VAL A 120 7.67 1.30 -8.17
N ILE A 121 8.16 2.55 -8.17
CA ILE A 121 8.59 3.26 -6.97
C ILE A 121 7.67 4.47 -6.79
N LEU A 122 7.03 4.55 -5.63
CA LEU A 122 6.08 5.59 -5.27
C LEU A 122 6.68 6.48 -4.18
N LYS A 123 6.32 7.76 -4.23
CA LYS A 123 6.59 8.73 -3.17
C LYS A 123 5.38 9.62 -3.01
N HIS A 124 4.71 9.57 -1.86
CA HIS A 124 3.55 10.42 -1.56
C HIS A 124 2.48 10.35 -2.65
N ASN A 125 2.07 9.14 -3.00
CA ASN A 125 1.09 8.75 -4.01
C ASN A 125 1.50 8.99 -5.48
N ASN A 126 2.72 9.48 -5.74
CA ASN A 126 3.20 9.79 -7.09
C ASN A 126 4.28 8.78 -7.54
N PRO A 127 4.22 8.23 -8.76
CA PRO A 127 5.28 7.38 -9.28
C PRO A 127 6.51 8.22 -9.62
N CYS A 128 7.64 7.92 -8.97
CA CYS A 128 8.94 8.48 -9.32
C CYS A 128 9.77 7.55 -10.21
N GLY A 129 9.36 6.29 -10.33
CA GLY A 129 9.96 5.33 -11.25
C GLY A 129 9.02 4.18 -11.58
N ALA A 130 9.03 3.74 -12.83
CA ALA A 130 8.32 2.54 -13.27
C ALA A 130 9.12 1.90 -14.40
N ALA A 131 9.31 0.58 -14.35
CA ALA A 131 10.00 -0.14 -15.40
C ALA A 131 9.48 -1.56 -15.53
N TRP A 132 9.64 -2.09 -16.74
CA TRP A 132 9.15 -3.39 -17.17
C TRP A 132 10.23 -4.08 -18.00
N SER A 133 10.65 -5.28 -17.61
CA SER A 133 11.80 -5.95 -18.21
C SER A 133 11.59 -7.45 -18.36
N GLU A 134 11.99 -8.01 -19.49
CA GLU A 134 12.07 -9.47 -19.70
C GLU A 134 13.22 -10.11 -18.93
N GLU A 135 14.22 -9.32 -18.53
CA GLU A 135 15.45 -9.82 -17.91
C GLU A 135 15.25 -10.18 -16.42
N GLY A 136 14.19 -9.68 -15.79
CA GLY A 136 13.87 -10.00 -14.40
C GLY A 136 13.48 -8.78 -13.56
N VAL A 137 13.04 -9.07 -12.32
CA VAL A 137 12.59 -8.04 -11.37
C VAL A 137 13.74 -7.14 -10.88
N GLY A 138 14.97 -7.67 -10.79
CA GLY A 138 16.15 -6.90 -10.40
C GLY A 138 16.48 -5.81 -11.41
N VAL A 139 16.54 -6.17 -12.70
CA VAL A 139 16.72 -5.21 -13.81
C VAL A 139 15.56 -4.21 -13.87
N ALA A 140 14.31 -4.67 -13.73
CA ALA A 140 13.15 -3.77 -13.69
C ALA A 140 13.29 -2.76 -12.53
N LEU A 141 13.60 -3.21 -11.31
CA LEU A 141 13.76 -2.33 -10.15
C LEU A 141 14.93 -1.35 -10.33
N ARG A 142 16.07 -1.81 -10.83
CA ARG A 142 17.23 -0.96 -11.14
C ARG A 142 16.86 0.16 -12.11
N ASN A 143 16.13 -0.16 -13.17
CA ASN A 143 15.69 0.81 -14.18
C ASN A 143 14.66 1.79 -13.60
N ALA A 144 13.70 1.32 -12.80
CA ALA A 144 12.75 2.19 -12.11
C ALA A 144 13.47 3.16 -11.15
N PHE A 145 14.45 2.68 -10.40
CA PHE A 145 15.25 3.49 -9.48
C PHE A 145 16.06 4.57 -10.21
N GLN A 146 16.58 4.27 -11.40
CA GLN A 146 17.36 5.23 -12.20
C GLN A 146 16.52 6.38 -12.79
N ALA A 147 15.19 6.24 -12.87
CA ALA A 147 14.32 7.28 -13.41
C ALA A 147 14.39 8.59 -12.61
N ASP A 148 14.24 8.51 -11.28
CA ASP A 148 14.45 9.61 -10.35
C ASP A 148 14.93 9.11 -8.98
N ARG A 149 16.25 8.99 -8.84
CA ARG A 149 16.88 8.52 -7.60
C ARG A 149 16.67 9.46 -6.41
N ILE A 150 16.45 10.76 -6.66
CA ILE A 150 16.27 11.75 -5.60
C ILE A 150 14.88 11.59 -4.99
N ALA A 151 13.85 11.49 -5.83
CA ALA A 151 12.48 11.28 -5.36
C ALA A 151 12.25 9.86 -4.78
N ALA A 152 12.98 8.85 -5.28
CA ALA A 152 12.91 7.48 -4.77
C ALA A 152 13.35 7.32 -3.31
N PHE A 153 14.19 8.23 -2.79
CA PHE A 153 14.69 8.14 -1.41
C PHE A 153 13.55 8.20 -0.39
N GLY A 154 13.41 7.16 0.43
CA GLY A 154 12.33 6.96 1.40
C GLY A 154 10.96 6.72 0.74
N GLY A 155 10.93 6.23 -0.50
CA GLY A 155 9.72 5.84 -1.20
C GLY A 155 9.26 4.41 -0.85
N ALA A 156 8.21 3.97 -1.54
CA ALA A 156 7.72 2.59 -1.52
C ALA A 156 8.08 1.89 -2.83
N ILE A 157 8.80 0.78 -2.75
CA ILE A 157 9.06 -0.11 -3.88
C ILE A 157 7.95 -1.15 -3.93
N VAL A 158 7.35 -1.35 -5.10
CA VAL A 158 6.40 -2.44 -5.32
C VAL A 158 6.76 -3.20 -6.60
N VAL A 159 6.80 -4.52 -6.51
CA VAL A 159 7.13 -5.42 -7.64
C VAL A 159 6.02 -6.42 -7.90
N ASN A 160 5.92 -6.94 -9.13
CA ASN A 160 4.88 -7.93 -9.50
C ASN A 160 5.38 -9.38 -9.57
N ARG A 161 6.61 -9.64 -9.09
CA ARG A 161 7.27 -10.96 -9.08
C ARG A 161 8.06 -11.13 -7.78
N PRO A 162 8.34 -12.38 -7.36
CA PRO A 162 9.17 -12.63 -6.18
C PRO A 162 10.50 -11.89 -6.23
N PHE A 163 10.91 -11.35 -5.09
CA PHE A 163 12.17 -10.63 -4.96
C PHE A 163 13.37 -11.52 -5.28
N THR A 164 14.41 -10.91 -5.86
CA THR A 164 15.68 -11.59 -6.18
C THR A 164 16.82 -10.94 -5.40
N MET A 165 17.98 -11.60 -5.34
CA MET A 165 19.18 -11.00 -4.74
C MET A 165 19.54 -9.67 -5.41
N GLU A 166 19.46 -9.59 -6.73
CA GLU A 166 19.72 -8.34 -7.46
C GLU A 166 18.76 -7.22 -7.04
N ALA A 167 17.47 -7.53 -6.88
CA ALA A 167 16.51 -6.54 -6.38
C ALA A 167 16.83 -6.12 -4.94
N ALA A 168 17.26 -7.07 -4.08
CA ALA A 168 17.66 -6.78 -2.70
C ALA A 168 18.88 -5.85 -2.62
N GLU A 169 19.86 -6.01 -3.51
CA GLU A 169 21.03 -5.11 -3.60
C GLU A 169 20.61 -3.67 -3.95
N VAL A 170 19.59 -3.48 -4.80
CA VAL A 170 19.05 -2.15 -5.09
C VAL A 170 18.40 -1.54 -3.86
N VAL A 171 17.59 -2.32 -3.13
CA VAL A 171 16.97 -1.88 -1.87
C VAL A 171 18.03 -1.50 -0.84
N ASP A 172 19.09 -2.29 -0.68
CA ASP A 172 20.17 -2.04 0.30
C ASP A 172 21.02 -0.80 -0.06
N SER A 173 21.04 -0.40 -1.33
CA SER A 173 21.82 0.76 -1.79
C SER A 173 21.26 2.13 -1.36
N ALA A 174 20.02 2.19 -0.88
CA ALA A 174 19.34 3.43 -0.49
C ALA A 174 18.29 3.21 0.61
N TYR A 175 17.77 4.30 1.18
CA TYR A 175 16.69 4.20 2.15
C TYR A 175 15.33 4.09 1.44
N PHE A 176 14.51 3.12 1.83
CA PHE A 176 13.11 2.97 1.42
C PHE A 176 12.23 2.76 2.66
N GLU A 177 11.01 3.29 2.64
CA GLU A 177 10.05 3.14 3.76
C GLU A 177 9.28 1.82 3.65
N VAL A 178 8.98 1.37 2.43
CA VAL A 178 8.16 0.18 2.15
C VAL A 178 8.74 -0.60 0.98
N VAL A 179 8.69 -1.93 1.09
CA VAL A 179 8.96 -2.88 -0.01
C VAL A 179 7.81 -3.87 -0.05
N ALA A 180 7.18 -4.04 -1.22
CA ALA A 180 6.01 -4.90 -1.44
C ALA A 180 6.07 -5.66 -2.76
#